data_AF-A0A2S8P1N0-F1
#
_entry.id   AF-A0A2S8P1N0-F1
#
_cell.length_a   1.000
_cell.length_b   1.000
_cell.length_c   1.000
_cell.angle_alpha   90.00
_cell.angle_beta   90.00
_cell.angle_gamma   90.00
#
_symmetry.space_group_name_H-M   'P 1'
#
loop_
_entity.id
_entity.type
_entity.pdbx_description
1 polymer ?
#
loop_
_entity_poly.entity_id
_entity_poly.type
_entity_poly.pdbx_seq_one_letter_code
_entity_poly.pdbx_strand_id
1 'polypeptide(L)'
;MSFFSGKVKMNLLFQALINGFKGIASSPWSIYFETSDILVIRSVGSTGKDKLFIKFEKGNTKELNGNYIMVTSAEDVLLADGSIPAGKMFTTRNFYCHTSVVDSNLLTDYQVSVTADRVIMWLAGDVNSVTGISNLGYFGLMYRYSQENHSGAQGIGVSYQGFNGIRTVKDLDNIQTNNVYKSYSAMVPTNPGWGALYHLSPCIMANNAEGPRGELHDIYFAPAAGVSHGDEITVANKTYKVYSLTTGGSSFLPGNTVAVLMQ
;
A
#
# COMPACT_ATOMS: atom_id res chain seq x y z
N MET A 1 2.38 -13.52 10.15
CA MET A 1 1.92 -12.50 9.20
C MET A 1 1.03 -13.19 8.20
N SER A 2 0.01 -12.51 7.66
CA SER A 2 -0.90 -13.12 6.70
C SER A 2 -0.63 -12.56 5.32
N PHE A 3 -0.49 -13.43 4.33
CA PHE A 3 -0.23 -13.03 2.95
C PHE A 3 -1.06 -13.87 1.97
N PHE A 4 -1.30 -13.32 0.79
CA PHE A 4 -1.83 -14.07 -0.35
C PHE A 4 -1.36 -13.42 -1.66
N SER A 5 -1.27 -14.22 -2.70
CA SER A 5 -0.73 -13.79 -3.99
C SER A 5 -1.35 -14.58 -5.13
N GLY A 6 -1.19 -14.06 -6.35
CA GLY A 6 -1.59 -14.79 -7.54
C GLY A 6 -1.35 -14.01 -8.82
N LYS A 7 -1.72 -14.67 -9.92
CA LYS A 7 -1.76 -14.10 -11.27
C LYS A 7 -3.15 -14.35 -11.83
N VAL A 8 -3.86 -13.28 -12.16
CA VAL A 8 -5.26 -13.36 -12.61
C VAL A 8 -5.51 -12.42 -13.77
N LYS A 9 -6.55 -12.67 -14.55
CA LYS A 9 -7.01 -11.71 -15.54
C LYS A 9 -7.49 -10.43 -14.86
N MET A 10 -7.30 -9.28 -15.50
CA MET A 10 -7.70 -7.98 -14.96
C MET A 10 -9.15 -7.94 -14.48
N ASN A 11 -10.08 -8.48 -15.26
CA ASN A 11 -11.50 -8.53 -14.90
C ASN A 11 -11.81 -9.39 -13.66
N LEU A 12 -10.89 -10.29 -13.27
CA LEU A 12 -11.00 -11.15 -12.09
C LEU A 12 -10.23 -10.62 -10.89
N LEU A 13 -9.41 -9.57 -11.04
CA LEU A 13 -8.53 -9.05 -9.99
C LEU A 13 -9.31 -8.69 -8.71
N PHE A 14 -10.42 -7.96 -8.85
CA PHE A 14 -11.21 -7.54 -7.69
C PHE A 14 -11.80 -8.74 -6.93
N GLN A 15 -12.35 -9.72 -7.65
CA GLN A 15 -12.86 -10.95 -7.04
C GLN A 15 -11.76 -11.77 -6.36
N ALA A 16 -10.57 -11.82 -6.97
CA ALA A 16 -9.41 -12.49 -6.40
C ALA A 16 -8.97 -11.85 -5.08
N LEU A 17 -9.02 -10.52 -4.96
CA LEU A 17 -8.75 -9.82 -3.70
C LEU A 17 -9.77 -10.16 -2.62
N ILE A 18 -11.08 -10.14 -2.92
CA ILE A 18 -12.13 -10.54 -1.97
C ILE A 18 -11.87 -11.96 -1.46
N ASN A 19 -11.65 -12.90 -2.37
CA ASN A 19 -11.39 -14.29 -2.02
C ASN A 19 -10.10 -14.44 -1.20
N GLY A 20 -9.06 -13.67 -1.52
CA GLY A 20 -7.80 -13.63 -0.78
C GLY A 20 -8.00 -13.18 0.66
N PHE A 21 -8.71 -12.08 0.90
CA PHE A 21 -9.02 -11.62 2.26
C PHE A 21 -9.87 -12.63 3.04
N LYS A 22 -10.84 -13.29 2.40
CA LYS A 22 -11.64 -14.38 3.02
C LYS A 22 -10.80 -15.61 3.36
N GLY A 23 -9.81 -15.93 2.54
CA GLY A 23 -8.98 -17.12 2.67
C GLY A 23 -7.98 -17.06 3.82
N ILE A 24 -7.73 -15.88 4.40
CA ILE A 24 -6.83 -15.74 5.54
C ILE A 24 -7.56 -16.17 6.83
N ALA A 25 -7.39 -17.43 7.24
CA ALA A 25 -8.04 -18.05 8.40
C ALA A 25 -7.82 -17.33 9.76
N SER A 26 -6.77 -16.51 9.88
CA SER A 26 -6.48 -15.71 11.09
C SER A 26 -6.15 -14.27 10.73
N SER A 27 -6.90 -13.71 9.78
CA SER A 27 -6.71 -12.34 9.35
C SER A 27 -6.96 -11.40 10.53
N PRO A 28 -6.04 -10.45 10.82
CA PRO A 28 -6.35 -9.38 11.76
C PRO A 28 -7.36 -8.38 11.18
N TRP A 29 -7.67 -8.50 9.88
CA TRP A 29 -8.71 -7.73 9.20
C TRP A 29 -9.96 -8.58 9.00
N SER A 30 -11.12 -8.04 9.38
CA SER A 30 -12.43 -8.64 9.11
C SER A 30 -13.13 -7.91 7.97
N ILE A 31 -13.91 -8.64 7.17
CA ILE A 31 -14.79 -8.05 6.16
C ILE A 31 -15.96 -7.39 6.87
N TYR A 32 -16.12 -6.09 6.67
CA TYR A 32 -17.21 -5.29 7.22
C TYR A 32 -18.40 -5.22 6.25
N PHE A 33 -18.12 -5.07 4.96
CA PHE A 33 -19.13 -4.99 3.90
C PHE A 33 -18.55 -5.51 2.59
N GLU A 34 -19.37 -6.16 1.77
CA GLU A 34 -18.96 -6.62 0.44
C GLU A 34 -20.11 -6.67 -0.57
N THR A 35 -19.78 -6.35 -1.82
CA THR A 35 -20.61 -6.56 -3.02
C THR A 35 -19.70 -7.04 -4.17
N SER A 36 -20.24 -7.13 -5.39
CA SER A 36 -19.44 -7.40 -6.60
C SER A 36 -18.40 -6.34 -6.92
N ASP A 37 -18.57 -5.12 -6.40
CA ASP A 37 -17.77 -3.96 -6.80
C ASP A 37 -17.19 -3.18 -5.61
N ILE A 38 -17.55 -3.54 -4.37
CA ILE A 38 -17.08 -2.89 -3.14
C ILE A 38 -16.66 -3.95 -2.13
N LEU A 39 -15.51 -3.73 -1.48
CA LEU A 39 -15.04 -4.50 -0.33
C LEU A 39 -14.59 -3.52 0.75
N VAL A 40 -15.19 -3.57 1.93
CA VAL A 40 -14.75 -2.83 3.11
C VAL A 40 -14.17 -3.82 4.11
N ILE A 41 -12.91 -3.63 4.47
CA ILE A 41 -12.26 -4.38 5.54
C ILE A 41 -12.00 -3.46 6.73
N ARG A 42 -11.99 -4.04 7.93
CA ARG A 42 -11.69 -3.33 9.17
C ARG A 42 -10.69 -4.06 10.06
N SER A 43 -9.89 -3.32 10.81
CA SER A 43 -8.99 -3.82 11.85
C SER A 43 -9.03 -2.91 13.07
N VAL A 44 -8.72 -3.49 14.23
CA VAL A 44 -8.57 -2.76 15.51
C VAL A 44 -7.11 -2.35 15.80
N GLY A 45 -6.21 -2.58 14.86
CA GLY A 45 -4.77 -2.35 15.03
C GLY A 45 -4.14 -3.34 16.01
N SER A 46 -2.81 -3.31 16.12
CA SER A 46 -2.06 -4.10 17.10
C SER A 46 -2.33 -3.66 18.55
N THR A 47 -2.77 -2.42 18.74
CA THR A 47 -3.13 -1.87 20.05
C THR A 47 -4.50 -2.32 20.54
N GLY A 48 -5.36 -2.81 19.65
CA GLY A 48 -6.76 -3.14 19.92
C GLY A 48 -7.67 -1.92 20.11
N LYS A 49 -7.16 -0.70 19.93
CA LYS A 49 -7.89 0.56 20.17
C LYS A 49 -8.15 1.37 18.91
N ASP A 50 -7.54 0.98 17.80
CA ASP A 50 -7.72 1.66 16.54
C ASP A 50 -9.04 1.25 15.86
N LYS A 51 -9.51 2.11 14.95
CA LYS A 51 -10.64 1.91 14.05
C LYS A 51 -10.11 2.14 12.65
N LEU A 52 -9.55 1.08 12.07
CA LEU A 52 -8.96 1.15 10.74
C LEU A 52 -9.98 0.62 9.74
N PHE A 53 -10.35 1.42 8.76
CA PHE A 53 -11.17 0.98 7.65
C PHE A 53 -10.46 1.21 6.32
N ILE A 54 -10.50 0.20 5.47
CA ILE A 54 -10.04 0.30 4.09
C ILE A 54 -11.17 -0.20 3.18
N LYS A 55 -11.58 0.66 2.26
CA LYS A 55 -12.55 0.34 1.22
C LYS A 55 -11.81 0.18 -0.10
N PHE A 56 -12.00 -0.96 -0.75
CA PHE A 56 -11.60 -1.21 -2.12
C PHE A 56 -12.84 -1.17 -3.00
N GLU A 57 -12.77 -0.44 -4.09
CA GLU A 57 -13.83 -0.39 -5.10
C GLU A 57 -13.24 -0.78 -6.44
N LYS A 58 -13.97 -1.58 -7.19
CA LYS A 58 -13.62 -1.91 -8.55
C LYS A 58 -13.54 -0.62 -9.36
N GLY A 59 -12.36 -0.31 -9.89
CA GLY A 59 -12.18 0.86 -10.75
C GLY A 59 -12.80 0.67 -12.12
N ASN A 60 -12.77 1.75 -12.91
CA ASN A 60 -13.37 1.73 -14.24
C ASN A 60 -12.51 0.92 -15.21
N THR A 61 -13.11 -0.11 -15.81
CA THR A 61 -12.48 -0.98 -16.82
C THR A 61 -12.77 -0.54 -18.26
N LYS A 62 -13.58 0.51 -18.45
CA LYS A 62 -14.14 0.92 -19.76
C LYS A 62 -13.80 2.35 -20.18
N GLU A 63 -13.23 3.19 -19.31
CA GLU A 63 -12.83 4.57 -19.64
C GLU A 63 -11.32 4.69 -19.84
N LEU A 64 -10.90 5.65 -20.67
CA LEU A 64 -9.51 5.91 -21.14
C LEU A 64 -8.37 5.78 -20.11
N ASN A 65 -8.64 5.94 -18.81
CA ASN A 65 -7.65 5.84 -17.73
C ASN A 65 -7.56 4.43 -17.07
N GLY A 66 -8.32 3.46 -17.61
CA GLY A 66 -8.03 2.02 -17.67
C GLY A 66 -7.48 1.29 -16.46
N ASN A 67 -8.32 0.47 -15.83
CA ASN A 67 -7.95 -0.67 -14.98
C ASN A 67 -7.16 -0.29 -13.71
N TYR A 68 -7.89 0.17 -12.71
CA TYR A 68 -7.39 0.42 -11.37
C TYR A 68 -8.32 -0.17 -10.31
N ILE A 69 -7.85 -0.20 -9.07
CA ILE A 69 -8.69 -0.38 -7.89
C ILE A 69 -8.73 0.94 -7.17
N MET A 70 -9.92 1.46 -6.85
CA MET A 70 -10.03 2.63 -6.01
C MET A 70 -9.88 2.19 -4.55
N VAL A 71 -9.00 2.84 -3.79
CA VAL A 71 -8.75 2.52 -2.39
C VAL A 71 -9.03 3.74 -1.54
N THR A 72 -9.85 3.57 -0.50
CA THR A 72 -10.20 4.63 0.44
C THR A 72 -9.87 4.20 1.87
N SER A 73 -9.30 5.13 2.64
CA SER A 73 -8.96 4.98 4.05
C SER A 73 -9.80 5.94 4.86
N ALA A 74 -10.40 5.44 5.93
CA ALA A 74 -11.22 6.21 6.86
C ALA A 74 -11.03 5.68 8.28
N GLU A 75 -11.17 6.57 9.26
CA GLU A 75 -11.19 6.20 10.69
C GLU A 75 -12.55 5.61 11.14
N ASP A 76 -13.57 5.72 10.29
CA ASP A 76 -14.95 5.34 10.62
C ASP A 76 -15.76 5.04 9.36
N VAL A 77 -16.38 3.87 9.29
CA VAL A 77 -17.37 3.50 8.28
C VAL A 77 -18.63 3.08 9.03
N LEU A 78 -19.64 3.96 9.06
CA LEU A 78 -20.82 3.76 9.93
C LEU A 78 -22.07 3.31 9.18
N LEU A 79 -22.06 3.25 7.85
CA LEU A 79 -23.25 2.86 7.09
C LEU A 79 -23.17 1.38 6.69
N ALA A 80 -24.31 0.69 6.80
CA ALA A 80 -24.42 -0.74 6.53
C ALA A 80 -24.15 -1.12 5.06
N ASP A 81 -24.12 -0.12 4.17
CA ASP A 81 -23.81 -0.21 2.75
C ASP A 81 -22.32 0.04 2.43
N GLY A 82 -21.47 0.15 3.46
CA GLY A 82 -20.04 0.41 3.31
C GLY A 82 -19.69 1.84 2.89
N SER A 83 -20.66 2.75 2.87
CA SER A 83 -20.42 4.16 2.57
C SER A 83 -19.85 4.92 3.78
N ILE A 84 -19.09 5.97 3.49
CA ILE A 84 -18.50 6.84 4.51
C ILE A 84 -19.51 7.96 4.80
N PRO A 85 -19.94 8.15 6.07
CA PRO A 85 -20.91 9.18 6.42
C PRO A 85 -20.45 10.59 6.05
N ALA A 86 -21.41 11.47 5.75
CA ALA A 86 -21.13 12.89 5.54
C ALA A 86 -20.40 13.50 6.75
N GLY A 87 -19.40 14.36 6.48
CA GLY A 87 -18.60 15.01 7.51
C GLY A 87 -17.49 14.15 8.11
N LYS A 88 -17.37 12.87 7.73
CA LYS A 88 -16.22 12.04 8.12
C LYS A 88 -15.05 12.27 7.18
N MET A 89 -13.85 12.26 7.76
CA MET A 89 -12.60 12.44 7.05
C MET A 89 -12.16 11.11 6.42
N PHE A 90 -11.78 11.18 5.15
CA PHE A 90 -11.26 10.04 4.41
C PHE A 90 -10.22 10.48 3.38
N THR A 91 -9.51 9.51 2.81
CA THR A 91 -8.57 9.71 1.70
C THR A 91 -8.76 8.61 0.67
N THR A 92 -8.83 8.96 -0.62
CA THR A 92 -9.06 8.01 -1.73
C THR A 92 -7.95 8.07 -2.78
N ARG A 93 -7.53 6.93 -3.33
CA ARG A 93 -6.57 6.84 -4.44
C ARG A 93 -7.01 5.82 -5.49
N ASN A 94 -6.58 6.07 -6.72
CA ASN A 94 -6.61 5.06 -7.77
C ASN A 94 -5.28 4.28 -7.71
N PHE A 95 -5.39 2.97 -7.59
CA PHE A 95 -4.26 2.06 -7.57
C PHE A 95 -4.20 1.32 -8.91
N TYR A 96 -3.43 1.89 -9.83
CA TYR A 96 -3.33 1.47 -11.22
C TYR A 96 -2.38 0.27 -11.38
N CYS A 97 -2.69 -0.58 -12.37
CA CYS A 97 -1.81 -1.63 -12.88
C CYS A 97 -1.46 -1.45 -14.37
N HIS A 98 -2.15 -0.55 -15.08
CA HIS A 98 -1.77 -0.09 -16.42
C HIS A 98 -1.88 1.44 -16.52
N THR A 99 -1.14 2.06 -17.43
CA THR A 99 -1.20 3.51 -17.70
C THR A 99 -2.34 3.95 -18.61
N SER A 100 -3.04 2.99 -19.23
CA SER A 100 -4.17 3.21 -20.13
C SER A 100 -5.10 1.99 -20.15
N VAL A 101 -6.25 2.12 -20.83
CA VAL A 101 -7.16 0.98 -21.06
C VAL A 101 -6.46 -0.12 -21.84
N VAL A 102 -6.58 -1.33 -21.31
CA VAL A 102 -6.10 -2.56 -21.96
C VAL A 102 -7.19 -3.63 -21.93
N ASP A 103 -7.01 -4.67 -22.73
CA ASP A 103 -7.87 -5.85 -22.72
C ASP A 103 -7.98 -6.43 -21.30
N SER A 104 -9.22 -6.63 -20.85
CA SER A 104 -9.52 -7.15 -19.52
C SER A 104 -9.07 -8.60 -19.29
N ASN A 105 -8.63 -9.30 -20.34
CA ASN A 105 -8.02 -10.63 -20.27
C ASN A 105 -6.52 -10.63 -20.04
N LEU A 106 -5.85 -9.47 -20.10
CA LEU A 106 -4.44 -9.38 -19.74
C LEU A 106 -4.22 -9.80 -18.27
N LEU A 107 -3.07 -10.41 -18.02
CA LEU A 107 -2.75 -10.93 -16.70
C LEU A 107 -2.18 -9.83 -15.80
N THR A 108 -2.65 -9.83 -14.55
CA THR A 108 -2.15 -8.98 -13.47
C THR A 108 -1.56 -9.88 -12.39
N ASP A 109 -0.30 -9.64 -12.06
CA ASP A 109 0.34 -10.23 -10.91
C ASP A 109 0.01 -9.39 -9.67
N TYR A 110 -0.32 -10.05 -8.56
CA TYR A 110 -0.59 -9.37 -7.31
C TYR A 110 -0.02 -10.12 -6.12
N GLN A 111 0.38 -9.36 -5.12
CA GLN A 111 0.78 -9.87 -3.81
C GLN A 111 0.25 -8.94 -2.73
N VAL A 112 -0.33 -9.51 -1.69
CA VAL A 112 -0.91 -8.79 -0.57
C VAL A 112 -0.31 -9.33 0.73
N SER A 113 0.16 -8.42 1.57
CA SER A 113 0.67 -8.69 2.90
C SER A 113 -0.14 -7.88 3.90
N VAL A 114 -0.55 -8.50 5.00
CA VAL A 114 -1.35 -7.84 6.03
C VAL A 114 -0.80 -8.10 7.43
N THR A 115 -0.81 -7.05 8.23
CA THR A 115 -0.70 -7.10 9.71
C THR A 115 -1.92 -6.42 10.30
N ALA A 116 -2.07 -6.39 11.62
CA ALA A 116 -3.18 -5.68 12.24
C ALA A 116 -3.19 -4.17 11.91
N ASP A 117 -2.03 -3.58 11.64
CA ASP A 117 -1.90 -2.13 11.47
C ASP A 117 -1.98 -1.70 10.00
N ARG A 118 -1.73 -2.61 9.05
CA ARG A 118 -1.55 -2.25 7.64
C ARG A 118 -1.83 -3.37 6.66
N VAL A 119 -2.12 -2.96 5.43
CA VAL A 119 -2.17 -3.74 4.20
C VAL A 119 -1.13 -3.16 3.25
N ILE A 120 -0.23 -4.01 2.76
CA ILE A 120 0.65 -3.69 1.63
C ILE A 120 0.17 -4.51 0.45
N MET A 121 -0.02 -3.86 -0.69
CA MET A 121 -0.41 -4.52 -1.93
C MET A 121 0.57 -4.13 -3.03
N TRP A 122 1.11 -5.12 -3.71
CA TRP A 122 1.84 -4.93 -4.95
C TRP A 122 0.99 -5.44 -6.10
N LEU A 123 0.91 -4.65 -7.18
CA LEU A 123 0.29 -5.02 -8.45
C LEU A 123 1.28 -4.80 -9.58
N ALA A 124 1.37 -5.75 -10.51
CA ALA A 124 2.02 -5.56 -11.78
C ALA A 124 1.08 -5.93 -12.93
N GLY A 125 0.89 -4.99 -13.86
CA GLY A 125 0.25 -5.29 -15.14
C GLY A 125 1.09 -6.25 -15.99
N ASP A 126 0.47 -6.79 -17.04
CA ASP A 126 1.11 -7.80 -17.90
C ASP A 126 2.44 -7.30 -18.47
N VAL A 127 3.50 -8.10 -18.30
CA VAL A 127 4.86 -7.77 -18.76
C VAL A 127 4.97 -7.61 -20.28
N ASN A 128 4.02 -8.19 -21.03
CA ASN A 128 3.96 -8.06 -22.49
C ASN A 128 3.17 -6.83 -22.93
N SER A 129 2.55 -6.10 -22.00
CA SER A 129 1.85 -4.85 -22.29
C SER A 129 2.79 -3.66 -22.18
N VAL A 130 2.83 -2.83 -23.22
CA VAL A 130 3.61 -1.57 -23.23
C VAL A 130 3.11 -0.55 -22.19
N THR A 131 1.91 -0.75 -21.64
CA THR A 131 1.33 0.11 -20.60
C THR A 131 1.32 -0.53 -19.22
N GLY A 132 1.84 -1.75 -19.08
CA GLY A 132 1.93 -2.44 -17.79
C GLY A 132 2.82 -1.68 -16.82
N ILE A 133 2.37 -1.54 -15.58
CA ILE A 133 3.14 -0.89 -14.51
C ILE A 133 3.22 -1.76 -13.27
N SER A 134 4.31 -1.60 -12.52
CA SER A 134 4.56 -2.20 -11.21
C SER A 134 4.30 -1.12 -10.15
N ASN A 135 3.28 -1.31 -9.33
CA ASN A 135 2.78 -0.33 -8.37
C ASN A 135 2.69 -0.95 -6.97
N LEU A 136 3.10 -0.19 -5.96
CA LEU A 136 3.01 -0.58 -4.56
C LEU A 136 2.05 0.36 -3.83
N GLY A 137 1.10 -0.21 -3.11
CA GLY A 137 0.18 0.47 -2.22
C GLY A 137 0.48 0.17 -0.77
N TYR A 138 0.49 1.19 0.07
CA TYR A 138 0.52 1.09 1.53
C TYR A 138 -0.76 1.68 2.10
N PHE A 139 -1.52 0.88 2.84
CA PHE A 139 -2.80 1.27 3.41
C PHE A 139 -2.83 0.90 4.89
N GLY A 140 -2.86 1.86 5.80
CA GLY A 140 -2.82 1.56 7.23
C GLY A 140 -2.07 2.59 8.05
N LEU A 141 -1.77 2.21 9.29
CA LEU A 141 -0.95 2.98 10.22
C LEU A 141 0.52 2.86 9.85
N MET A 142 1.29 3.93 10.05
CA MET A 142 2.75 3.89 10.09
C MET A 142 3.23 3.43 11.47
N TYR A 143 4.50 3.07 11.62
CA TYR A 143 5.12 2.91 12.95
C TYR A 143 5.21 4.30 13.59
N ARG A 144 4.42 4.55 14.62
CA ARG A 144 4.29 5.88 15.25
C ARG A 144 5.49 6.13 16.16
N TYR A 145 6.10 7.30 16.05
CA TYR A 145 7.10 7.75 17.03
C TYR A 145 6.46 8.38 18.27
N SER A 146 5.26 8.91 18.12
CA SER A 146 4.46 9.51 19.18
C SER A 146 3.48 8.51 19.78
N GLN A 147 2.94 8.83 20.97
CA GLN A 147 1.84 8.09 21.60
C GLN A 147 0.47 8.42 20.99
N GLU A 148 0.41 8.87 19.73
CA GLU A 148 -0.85 9.03 19.02
C GLU A 148 -1.68 7.75 19.14
N ASN A 149 -2.88 7.87 19.70
CA ASN A 149 -3.78 6.76 20.00
C ASN A 149 -5.08 6.84 19.21
N HIS A 150 -5.14 7.72 18.21
CA HIS A 150 -6.29 7.87 17.33
C HIS A 150 -5.99 7.34 15.93
N SER A 151 -7.03 6.85 15.28
CA SER A 151 -6.93 6.19 13.96
C SER A 151 -6.78 7.16 12.80
N GLY A 152 -6.86 8.47 13.06
CA GLY A 152 -6.52 9.51 12.09
C GLY A 152 -5.11 9.39 11.50
N ALA A 153 -4.18 8.72 12.19
CA ALA A 153 -2.84 8.43 11.68
C ALA A 153 -2.80 7.40 10.54
N GLN A 154 -3.91 6.72 10.24
CA GLN A 154 -4.03 5.84 9.08
C GLN A 154 -3.85 6.64 7.80
N GLY A 155 -3.16 6.07 6.81
CA GLY A 155 -2.97 6.72 5.52
C GLY A 155 -2.94 5.78 4.34
N ILE A 156 -2.91 6.42 3.17
CA ILE A 156 -2.73 5.78 1.86
C ILE A 156 -1.52 6.38 1.16
N GLY A 157 -0.62 5.50 0.72
CA GLY A 157 0.41 5.78 -0.27
C GLY A 157 0.28 4.84 -1.46
N VAL A 158 0.50 5.36 -2.67
CA VAL A 158 0.68 4.54 -3.89
C VAL A 158 1.94 5.03 -4.61
N SER A 159 2.71 4.10 -5.18
CA SER A 159 4.04 4.41 -5.73
C SER A 159 4.02 4.96 -7.17
N TYR A 160 2.86 4.93 -7.82
CA TYR A 160 2.66 5.47 -9.17
C TYR A 160 1.42 6.37 -9.23
N GLN A 161 1.57 7.57 -9.81
CA GLN A 161 0.53 8.61 -9.87
C GLN A 161 -0.17 8.89 -8.52
N GLY A 162 0.59 8.78 -7.43
CA GLY A 162 0.12 9.05 -6.08
C GLY A 162 0.26 10.51 -5.66
N PHE A 163 0.39 10.71 -4.35
CA PHE A 163 0.90 11.96 -3.80
C PHE A 163 2.40 11.81 -3.63
N ASN A 164 3.11 12.92 -3.55
CA ASN A 164 4.51 12.92 -3.14
C ASN A 164 4.57 12.69 -1.62
N GLY A 165 4.14 11.51 -1.17
CA GLY A 165 3.95 11.13 0.23
C GLY A 165 2.73 10.25 0.51
N ILE A 166 2.66 9.69 1.72
CA ILE A 166 1.45 9.09 2.28
C ILE A 166 0.53 10.22 2.72
N ARG A 167 -0.72 10.18 2.27
CA ARG A 167 -1.76 11.02 2.85
C ARG A 167 -2.47 10.27 3.96
N THR A 168 -2.36 10.77 5.17
CA THR A 168 -3.07 10.31 6.35
C THR A 168 -4.49 10.87 6.41
N VAL A 169 -5.38 10.25 7.19
CA VAL A 169 -6.74 10.76 7.38
C VAL A 169 -6.71 12.09 8.12
N LYS A 170 -5.81 12.24 9.09
CA LYS A 170 -5.57 13.47 9.87
C LYS A 170 -4.10 13.65 10.24
N ASP A 171 -3.70 14.90 10.40
CA ASP A 171 -2.43 15.30 11.00
C ASP A 171 -2.45 15.13 12.54
N LEU A 172 -1.36 15.50 13.22
CA LEU A 172 -1.15 15.41 14.67
C LEU A 172 -2.13 16.29 15.45
N ASP A 173 -2.55 17.40 14.85
CA ASP A 173 -3.55 18.33 15.40
C ASP A 173 -4.99 17.83 15.15
N ASN A 174 -5.16 16.62 14.62
CA ASN A 174 -6.45 15.98 14.36
C ASN A 174 -7.29 16.73 13.30
N ILE A 175 -6.64 17.38 12.32
CA ILE A 175 -7.27 18.03 11.15
C ILE A 175 -6.69 17.50 9.82
N GLN A 176 -7.20 17.92 8.66
CA GLN A 176 -6.76 17.41 7.34
C GLN A 176 -5.72 18.28 6.62
N THR A 177 -5.29 19.38 7.22
CA THR A 177 -4.55 20.43 6.50
C THR A 177 -3.13 19.98 6.12
N ASN A 178 -2.39 19.37 7.04
CA ASN A 178 -0.99 18.99 6.83
C ASN A 178 -0.79 17.47 6.72
N ASN A 179 -1.79 16.76 6.22
CA ASN A 179 -1.85 15.31 6.33
C ASN A 179 -1.00 14.51 5.32
N VAL A 180 -0.12 15.14 4.53
CA VAL A 180 0.74 14.45 3.56
C VAL A 180 2.18 14.39 4.07
N TYR A 181 2.67 13.18 4.31
CA TYR A 181 4.03 12.89 4.81
C TYR A 181 4.86 12.28 3.70
N LYS A 182 6.00 12.90 3.38
CA LYS A 182 6.97 12.38 2.42
C LYS A 182 7.82 11.32 3.09
N SER A 183 8.28 10.36 2.31
CA SER A 183 9.25 9.38 2.79
C SER A 183 10.68 9.87 2.58
N TYR A 184 11.51 9.70 3.60
CA TYR A 184 12.93 10.01 3.64
C TYR A 184 13.70 8.76 4.05
N SER A 185 14.87 8.56 3.46
CA SER A 185 15.69 7.39 3.76
C SER A 185 17.17 7.69 3.49
N ALA A 186 18.06 7.21 4.37
CA ALA A 186 19.49 7.35 4.21
C ALA A 186 20.01 6.23 3.29
N MET A 187 20.52 6.60 2.12
CA MET A 187 20.90 5.67 1.05
C MET A 187 22.40 5.60 0.84
N VAL A 188 22.91 4.37 0.69
CA VAL A 188 24.24 4.12 0.13
C VAL A 188 24.16 4.02 -1.41
N PRO A 189 25.24 4.30 -2.15
CA PRO A 189 25.18 4.35 -3.62
C PRO A 189 25.04 2.97 -4.28
N THR A 190 25.46 1.87 -3.63
CA THR A 190 25.46 0.53 -4.24
C THR A 190 25.27 -0.57 -3.22
N ASN A 191 24.74 -1.70 -3.69
CA ASN A 191 24.76 -2.99 -3.01
C ASN A 191 25.40 -4.07 -3.91
N PRO A 192 25.82 -5.22 -3.34
CA PRO A 192 26.15 -5.37 -1.93
C PRO A 192 27.42 -4.57 -1.57
N GLY A 193 27.57 -4.24 -0.28
CA GLY A 193 28.76 -3.62 0.26
C GLY A 193 29.87 -4.62 0.58
N TRP A 194 30.87 -4.17 1.34
CA TRP A 194 31.91 -5.05 1.88
C TRP A 194 31.31 -6.23 2.67
N GLY A 195 31.90 -7.41 2.50
CA GLY A 195 31.41 -8.64 3.12
C GLY A 195 30.15 -9.22 2.48
N ALA A 196 29.78 -8.78 1.26
CA ALA A 196 28.56 -9.18 0.55
C ALA A 196 27.26 -8.83 1.31
N LEU A 197 27.31 -7.79 2.14
CA LEU A 197 26.17 -7.35 2.94
C LEU A 197 25.31 -6.35 2.15
N TYR A 198 24.00 -6.60 2.14
CA TYR A 198 23.02 -5.71 1.54
C TYR A 198 22.61 -4.64 2.55
N HIS A 199 22.63 -3.38 2.13
CA HIS A 199 22.07 -2.27 2.89
C HIS A 199 20.61 -2.05 2.51
N LEU A 200 19.75 -2.07 3.52
CA LEU A 200 18.33 -1.73 3.42
C LEU A 200 18.02 -0.62 4.41
N SER A 201 17.32 0.41 3.94
CA SER A 201 17.12 1.65 4.69
C SER A 201 15.66 1.83 5.08
N PRO A 202 15.32 2.11 6.35
CA PRO A 202 13.94 2.39 6.73
C PRO A 202 13.44 3.66 6.02
N CYS A 203 12.13 3.72 5.87
CA CYS A 203 11.43 4.84 5.25
C CYS A 203 10.77 5.69 6.33
N ILE A 204 11.42 6.80 6.69
CA ILE A 204 10.93 7.76 7.67
C ILE A 204 9.91 8.68 7.01
N MET A 205 8.72 8.77 7.59
CA MET A 205 7.61 9.56 7.09
C MET A 205 7.58 10.91 7.83
N ALA A 206 7.77 12.00 7.08
CA ALA A 206 7.87 13.34 7.63
C ALA A 206 7.23 14.40 6.72
N ASN A 207 6.81 15.52 7.30
CA ASN A 207 6.42 16.71 6.55
C ASN A 207 7.09 17.96 7.14
N ASN A 208 6.90 19.11 6.49
CA ASN A 208 7.52 20.37 6.93
C ASN A 208 6.84 20.99 8.16
N ALA A 209 5.61 20.57 8.51
CA ALA A 209 4.83 21.18 9.58
C ALA A 209 5.10 20.51 10.94
N GLU A 210 5.24 19.18 10.95
CA GLU A 210 5.29 18.35 12.15
C GLU A 210 6.61 17.58 12.27
N GLY A 211 7.44 17.59 11.23
CA GLY A 211 8.66 16.81 11.19
C GLY A 211 8.36 15.31 11.05
N PRO A 212 9.22 14.43 11.60
CA PRO A 212 9.06 12.99 11.48
C PRO A 212 7.93 12.47 12.37
N ARG A 213 6.94 11.82 11.75
CA ARG A 213 5.80 11.21 12.45
C ARG A 213 6.00 9.73 12.73
N GLY A 214 6.74 9.04 11.87
CA GLY A 214 6.90 7.60 11.97
C GLY A 214 7.69 6.95 10.84
N GLU A 215 7.62 5.63 10.73
CA GLU A 215 8.24 4.84 9.66
C GLU A 215 7.22 3.95 8.93
N LEU A 216 7.50 3.59 7.68
CA LEU A 216 6.74 2.54 7.01
C LEU A 216 6.99 1.19 7.66
N HIS A 217 5.92 0.48 8.01
CA HIS A 217 6.05 -0.92 8.43
C HIS A 217 6.45 -1.78 7.25
N ASP A 218 7.45 -2.64 7.45
CA ASP A 218 7.75 -3.77 6.57
C ASP A 218 8.09 -3.41 5.12
N ILE A 219 8.47 -2.16 4.87
CA ILE A 219 9.03 -1.68 3.61
C ILE A 219 10.37 -1.04 3.91
N TYR A 220 11.41 -1.54 3.25
CA TYR A 220 12.71 -0.90 3.21
C TYR A 220 12.99 -0.34 1.82
N PHE A 221 13.64 0.81 1.78
CA PHE A 221 14.22 1.32 0.56
C PHE A 221 15.56 0.62 0.29
N ALA A 222 15.82 0.28 -0.97
CA ALA A 222 17.01 -0.45 -1.38
C ALA A 222 17.72 0.28 -2.53
N PRO A 223 19.06 0.46 -2.49
CA PRO A 223 19.85 0.80 -3.65
C PRO A 223 19.59 -0.18 -4.80
N ALA A 224 19.29 0.33 -6.00
CA ALA A 224 18.95 -0.50 -7.16
C ALA A 224 20.14 -1.32 -7.68
N ALA A 225 21.38 -0.87 -7.45
CA ALA A 225 22.56 -1.60 -7.87
C ALA A 225 22.73 -2.88 -7.04
N GLY A 226 22.90 -4.02 -7.72
CA GLY A 226 23.16 -5.33 -7.09
C GLY A 226 21.93 -6.04 -6.53
N VAL A 227 20.72 -5.50 -6.74
CA VAL A 227 19.43 -6.16 -6.44
C VAL A 227 18.54 -6.15 -7.68
N SER A 228 17.77 -7.20 -7.87
CA SER A 228 16.82 -7.37 -8.98
C SER A 228 15.41 -7.59 -8.46
N HIS A 229 14.41 -7.29 -9.30
CA HIS A 229 13.03 -7.64 -9.00
C HIS A 229 12.92 -9.15 -8.73
N GLY A 230 12.30 -9.52 -7.61
CA GLY A 230 12.10 -10.90 -7.21
C GLY A 230 13.16 -11.45 -6.26
N ASP A 231 14.30 -10.76 -6.07
CA ASP A 231 15.31 -11.16 -5.10
C ASP A 231 14.73 -11.22 -3.68
N GLU A 232 15.28 -12.12 -2.86
CA GLU A 232 14.92 -12.27 -1.45
C GLU A 232 16.09 -11.83 -0.57
N ILE A 233 15.82 -10.91 0.37
CA ILE A 233 16.82 -10.36 1.29
C ILE A 233 16.34 -10.60 2.72
N THR A 234 17.20 -11.20 3.55
CA THR A 234 16.88 -11.44 4.97
C THR A 234 17.35 -10.30 5.85
N VAL A 235 16.45 -9.75 6.67
CA VAL A 235 16.75 -8.74 7.70
C VAL A 235 16.21 -9.23 9.03
N ALA A 236 17.08 -9.37 10.04
CA ALA A 236 16.70 -9.76 11.40
C ALA A 236 15.71 -10.96 11.45
N ASN A 237 16.01 -12.01 10.67
CA ASN A 237 15.23 -13.25 10.52
C ASN A 237 13.89 -13.16 9.77
N LYS A 238 13.64 -12.05 9.06
CA LYS A 238 12.50 -11.87 8.17
C LYS A 238 12.96 -11.78 6.72
N THR A 239 12.25 -12.43 5.81
CA THR A 239 12.60 -12.46 4.38
C THR A 239 11.76 -11.43 3.63
N TYR A 240 12.43 -10.46 3.00
CA TYR A 240 11.81 -9.42 2.21
C TYR A 240 12.02 -9.71 0.72
N LYS A 241 10.96 -9.51 -0.07
CA LYS A 241 11.03 -9.62 -1.53
C LYS A 241 11.30 -8.25 -2.15
N VAL A 242 12.26 -8.19 -3.06
CA VAL A 242 12.62 -6.97 -3.78
C VAL A 242 11.66 -6.71 -4.93
N TYR A 243 11.19 -5.47 -5.03
CA TYR A 243 10.36 -4.97 -6.11
C TYR A 243 11.02 -3.79 -6.79
N SER A 244 11.20 -3.91 -8.11
CA SER A 244 11.36 -2.77 -9.00
C SER A 244 9.98 -2.23 -9.39
N LEU A 245 9.73 -0.97 -9.05
CA LEU A 245 8.48 -0.25 -9.27
C LEU A 245 8.61 0.66 -10.49
N THR A 246 7.50 0.92 -11.16
CA THR A 246 7.47 1.83 -12.31
C THR A 246 7.81 3.25 -11.87
N THR A 247 8.73 3.88 -12.59
CA THR A 247 9.06 5.30 -12.43
C THR A 247 8.11 6.16 -13.25
N GLY A 248 7.46 7.13 -12.63
CA GLY A 248 6.58 8.08 -13.32
C GLY A 248 5.52 8.67 -12.40
N GLY A 249 5.36 9.99 -12.43
CA GLY A 249 4.44 10.70 -11.54
C GLY A 249 4.97 10.85 -10.11
N SER A 250 4.07 11.07 -9.15
CA SER A 250 4.41 11.19 -7.73
C SER A 250 4.34 9.82 -7.03
N SER A 251 5.26 9.58 -6.11
CA SER A 251 5.35 8.36 -5.29
C SER A 251 5.43 8.74 -3.82
N PHE A 252 4.93 7.87 -2.93
CA PHE A 252 5.18 7.99 -1.50
C PHE A 252 6.58 7.53 -1.09
N LEU A 253 7.27 6.79 -1.97
CA LEU A 253 8.58 6.20 -1.71
C LEU A 253 9.70 7.13 -2.19
N PRO A 254 10.88 7.10 -1.54
CA PRO A 254 12.03 7.92 -1.93
C PRO A 254 12.69 7.45 -3.24
N GLY A 255 12.37 6.25 -3.72
CA GLY A 255 12.76 5.76 -5.04
C GLY A 255 11.96 4.52 -5.44
N ASN A 256 12.42 3.87 -6.50
CA ASN A 256 11.66 2.83 -7.22
C ASN A 256 12.05 1.39 -6.88
N THR A 257 13.07 1.17 -6.06
CA THR A 257 13.49 -0.18 -5.65
C THR A 257 13.30 -0.34 -4.15
N VAL A 258 12.47 -1.29 -3.76
CA VAL A 258 12.11 -1.52 -2.35
C VAL A 258 12.14 -3.00 -2.01
N ALA A 259 12.44 -3.32 -0.77
CA ALA A 259 12.30 -4.65 -0.20
C ALA A 259 11.07 -4.67 0.72
N VAL A 260 10.14 -5.60 0.49
CA VAL A 260 8.85 -5.65 1.18
C VAL A 260 8.63 -7.01 1.84
N LEU A 261 8.19 -7.02 3.09
CA LEU A 261 7.86 -8.27 3.79
C LEU A 261 6.52 -8.81 3.27
N MET A 262 6.61 -9.85 2.44
CA MET A 262 5.45 -10.48 1.80
C MET A 262 5.25 -11.94 2.21
N GLN A 263 6.07 -12.47 3.13
CA GLN A 263 6.01 -13.83 3.68
C GLN A 263 6.30 -13.83 5.18
#